data_AF-A0AAQ2GCX4-F1
#
_entry.id   AF-A0AAQ2GCX4-F1
#
_cell.length_a   1.000
_cell.length_b   1.000
_cell.length_c   1.000
_cell.angle_alpha   90.00
_cell.angle_beta   90.00
_cell.angle_gamma   90.00
#
_symmetry.space_group_name_H-M   'P 1'
#
loop_
_entity.id
_entity.type
_entity.pdbx_description
1 polymer ?
#
loop_
_entity_poly.entity_id
_entity_poly.type
_entity_poly.pdbx_seq_one_letter_code
_entity_poly.pdbx_strand_id
1 'polypeptide(L)'
;MLPETLSALAAWGAASVAAVVAGIQFFIGQKQAAAALTAANAALMNAKNAGRHGIARFRQEWIDKVVDALCEHHSILMTTANGEGRSAGDERRLAALATKIELLLNPDEPDTAALLKAMEDIWRSPDEKSRASNDQKMVVIARRLLKSEWVRLKDELGS
;
A
#
# COMPACT_ATOMS: atom_id res chain seq x y z
N MET A 1 34.52 14.34 74.87
CA MET A 1 34.48 13.14 74.00
C MET A 1 33.05 12.67 73.67
N LEU A 2 32.07 13.57 73.53
CA LEU A 2 30.67 13.24 73.18
C LEU A 2 30.14 13.77 71.82
N PRO A 3 30.76 14.77 71.13
CA PRO A 3 30.17 15.28 69.88
C PRO A 3 30.52 14.46 68.63
N GLU A 4 31.66 13.77 68.60
CA GLU A 4 32.11 13.01 67.41
C GLU A 4 31.32 11.72 67.19
N THR A 5 30.91 11.05 68.27
CA THR A 5 30.16 9.77 68.21
C THR A 5 28.72 9.96 67.74
N LEU A 6 28.09 11.08 68.11
CA LEU A 6 26.74 11.46 67.65
C LEU A 6 26.74 11.84 66.16
N SER A 7 27.79 12.52 65.68
CA SER A 7 27.96 12.85 64.26
C SER A 7 28.18 11.61 63.40
N ALA A 8 28.97 10.64 63.88
CA ALA A 8 29.21 9.37 63.18
C ALA A 8 27.94 8.52 63.07
N LEU A 9 27.13 8.42 64.13
CA LEU A 9 25.83 7.70 64.10
C LEU A 9 24.83 8.34 63.15
N ALA A 10 24.76 9.67 63.12
CA ALA A 10 23.90 10.40 62.17
C ALA A 10 24.35 10.20 60.71
N ALA A 11 25.66 10.20 60.45
CA ALA A 11 26.22 9.93 59.13
C ALA A 11 25.95 8.49 58.65
N TRP A 12 26.07 7.50 59.54
CA TRP A 12 25.74 6.10 59.23
C TRP A 12 24.24 5.89 58.96
N GLY A 13 23.37 6.54 59.74
CA GLY A 13 21.93 6.53 59.50
C GLY A 13 21.55 7.14 58.15
N ALA A 14 22.13 8.30 57.82
CA ALA A 14 21.92 8.96 56.53
C ALA A 14 22.45 8.13 55.34
N ALA A 15 23.64 7.53 55.48
CA ALA A 15 24.23 6.67 54.46
C ALA A 15 23.41 5.39 54.20
N SER A 16 22.83 4.81 55.25
CA SER A 16 21.97 3.62 55.13
C SER A 16 20.67 3.92 54.40
N VAL A 17 20.03 5.05 54.71
CA VAL A 17 18.83 5.52 53.99
C VAL A 17 19.16 5.84 52.53
N ALA A 18 20.28 6.50 52.27
CA ALA A 18 20.74 6.81 50.91
C ALA A 18 21.00 5.52 50.09
N ALA A 19 21.60 4.49 50.68
CA ALA A 19 21.83 3.20 50.02
C ALA A 19 20.51 2.48 49.66
N VAL A 20 19.51 2.51 50.54
CA VAL A 20 18.18 1.95 50.29
C VAL A 20 17.47 2.69 49.15
N VAL A 21 17.50 4.03 49.18
CA VAL A 21 16.91 4.85 48.11
C VAL A 21 17.61 4.61 46.77
N ALA A 22 18.94 4.53 46.76
CA ALA A 22 19.71 4.22 45.55
C ALA A 22 19.38 2.81 44.99
N GLY A 23 19.23 1.81 45.86
CA GLY A 23 18.81 0.46 45.45
C GLY A 23 17.40 0.42 44.86
N ILE A 24 16.45 1.15 45.47
CA ILE A 24 15.08 1.29 44.94
C ILE A 24 15.11 2.02 43.59
N GLN A 25 15.87 3.11 43.46
CA GLN A 25 16.02 3.84 42.20
C GLN A 25 16.65 3.00 41.10
N PHE A 26 17.65 2.18 41.42
CA PHE A 26 18.27 1.25 40.47
C PHE A 26 17.26 0.20 39.97
N PHE A 27 16.50 -0.40 40.89
CA PHE A 27 15.50 -1.40 40.53
C PHE A 27 14.32 -0.82 39.73
N ILE A 28 13.86 0.37 40.09
CA ILE A 28 12.88 1.13 39.31
C ILE A 28 13.43 1.46 37.93
N GLY A 29 14.69 1.91 37.85
CA GLY A 29 15.37 2.22 36.59
C GLY A 29 15.47 1.00 35.66
N GLN A 30 15.79 -0.19 36.19
CA GLN A 30 15.81 -1.42 35.39
C GLN A 30 14.42 -1.80 34.87
N LYS A 31 13.38 -1.70 35.71
CA LYS A 31 12.00 -1.96 35.28
C LYS A 31 11.52 -0.95 34.25
N GLN A 32 11.85 0.33 34.42
CA GLN A 32 11.53 1.38 33.47
C GLN A 32 12.26 1.18 32.14
N ALA A 33 13.52 0.77 32.15
CA ALA A 33 14.27 0.47 30.93
C ALA A 33 13.66 -0.71 30.15
N ALA A 34 13.27 -1.80 30.85
CA ALA A 34 12.59 -2.94 30.22
C ALA A 34 11.22 -2.55 29.65
N ALA A 35 10.45 -1.74 30.37
CA ALA A 35 9.17 -1.21 29.90
C ALA A 35 9.35 -0.28 28.69
N ALA A 36 10.37 0.59 28.71
CA ALA A 36 10.70 1.48 27.60
C ALA A 36 11.12 0.71 26.34
N LEU A 37 11.92 -0.37 26.48
CA LEU A 37 12.28 -1.25 25.37
C LEU A 37 11.04 -1.92 24.77
N THR A 38 10.12 -2.39 25.63
CA THR A 38 8.88 -3.04 25.19
C THR A 38 7.96 -2.04 24.47
N ALA A 39 7.82 -0.83 25.02
CA ALA A 39 7.05 0.24 24.41
C ALA A 39 7.66 0.70 23.07
N ALA A 40 8.99 0.80 22.98
CA ALA A 40 9.68 1.13 21.75
C ALA A 40 9.49 0.05 20.68
N ASN A 41 9.57 -1.23 21.05
CA ASN A 41 9.30 -2.35 20.15
C ASN A 41 7.84 -2.35 19.66
N ALA A 42 6.88 -2.10 20.57
CA ALA A 42 5.47 -1.97 20.20
C ALA A 42 5.22 -0.78 19.27
N ALA A 43 5.85 0.38 19.53
CA ALA A 43 5.77 1.55 18.67
C ALA A 43 6.37 1.30 17.28
N LEU A 44 7.51 0.61 17.19
CA LEU A 44 8.11 0.20 15.92
C LEU A 44 7.23 -0.77 15.15
N MET A 45 6.62 -1.76 15.82
CA MET A 45 5.68 -2.68 15.20
C MET A 45 4.43 -1.95 14.69
N ASN A 46 3.88 -1.03 15.47
CA ASN A 46 2.75 -0.20 15.06
C ASN A 46 3.08 0.68 13.86
N ALA A 47 4.26 1.32 13.85
CA ALA A 47 4.73 2.12 12.73
C ALA A 47 4.90 1.28 11.45
N LYS A 48 5.47 0.07 11.57
CA LYS A 48 5.60 -0.87 10.44
C LYS A 48 4.24 -1.32 9.92
N ASN A 49 3.29 -1.61 10.81
CA ASN A 49 1.93 -2.00 10.42
C ASN A 49 1.21 -0.85 9.73
N ALA A 50 1.28 0.36 10.28
CA ALA A 50 0.71 1.57 9.68
C ALA A 50 1.29 1.84 8.28
N GLY A 51 2.61 1.69 8.12
CA GLY A 51 3.26 1.82 6.81
C GLY A 51 2.75 0.78 5.79
N ARG A 52 2.63 -0.49 6.19
CA ARG A 52 2.07 -1.56 5.33
C ARG A 52 0.63 -1.27 4.91
N HIS A 53 -0.22 -0.85 5.84
CA HIS A 53 -1.60 -0.46 5.51
C HIS A 53 -1.66 0.78 4.60
N GLY A 54 -0.73 1.73 4.75
CA GLY A 54 -0.62 2.89 3.86
C GLY A 54 -0.32 2.51 2.42
N ILE A 55 0.67 1.63 2.20
CA ILE A 55 1.02 1.11 0.87
C ILE A 55 -0.14 0.33 0.28
N ALA A 56 -0.76 -0.55 1.08
CA ALA A 56 -1.89 -1.34 0.64
C ALA A 56 -3.07 -0.49 0.17
N ARG A 57 -3.37 0.59 0.91
CA ARG A 57 -4.40 1.56 0.51
C ARG A 57 -4.06 2.24 -0.81
N PHE A 58 -2.83 2.72 -0.97
CA PHE A 58 -2.40 3.35 -2.22
C PHE A 58 -2.51 2.39 -3.41
N ARG A 59 -2.10 1.13 -3.24
CA ARG A 59 -2.22 0.09 -4.28
C ARG A 59 -3.67 -0.24 -4.60
N GLN A 60 -4.55 -0.33 -3.60
CA GLN A 60 -5.99 -0.50 -3.84
C GLN A 60 -6.58 0.68 -4.62
N GLU A 61 -6.29 1.92 -4.22
CA GLU A 61 -6.74 3.12 -4.94
C GLU A 61 -6.21 3.17 -6.37
N TRP A 62 -5.01 2.65 -6.62
CA TRP A 62 -4.45 2.49 -7.96
C TRP A 62 -5.20 1.42 -8.77
N ILE A 63 -5.47 0.23 -8.20
CA ILE A 63 -6.28 -0.83 -8.83
C ILE A 63 -7.64 -0.28 -9.25
N ASP A 64 -8.32 0.43 -8.35
CA ASP A 64 -9.65 0.99 -8.60
C ASP A 64 -9.62 1.97 -9.79
N LYS A 65 -8.62 2.86 -9.85
CA LYS A 65 -8.44 3.80 -10.97
C LYS A 65 -8.20 3.11 -12.31
N VAL A 66 -7.46 1.99 -12.32
CA VAL A 66 -7.21 1.20 -13.53
C VAL A 66 -8.51 0.52 -13.98
N VAL A 67 -9.25 -0.08 -13.04
CA VAL A 67 -10.54 -0.72 -13.33
C VAL A 67 -11.53 0.28 -13.91
N ASP A 68 -11.68 1.44 -13.28
CA ASP A 68 -12.61 2.48 -13.75
C ASP A 68 -12.26 2.93 -15.17
N ALA A 69 -10.97 3.17 -15.44
CA ALA A 69 -10.52 3.60 -16.77
C ALA A 69 -10.74 2.51 -17.84
N LEU A 70 -10.50 1.24 -17.50
CA LEU A 70 -10.73 0.11 -18.39
C LEU A 70 -12.22 -0.08 -18.68
N CYS A 71 -13.07 0.00 -17.65
CA CYS A 71 -14.52 -0.13 -17.79
C CYS A 71 -15.10 0.96 -18.70
N GLU A 72 -14.67 2.21 -18.51
CA GLU A 72 -15.14 3.32 -19.35
C GLU A 72 -14.61 3.22 -20.78
N HIS A 73 -13.33 2.88 -20.96
CA HIS A 73 -12.75 2.68 -22.28
C HIS A 73 -13.48 1.56 -23.03
N HIS A 74 -13.72 0.45 -22.34
CA HIS A 74 -14.47 -0.69 -22.86
C HIS A 74 -15.90 -0.31 -23.24
N SER A 75 -16.62 0.40 -22.36
CA SER A 75 -18.03 0.72 -22.60
C SER A 75 -18.20 1.52 -23.87
N ILE A 76 -17.37 2.55 -24.10
CA ILE A 76 -17.45 3.39 -25.30
C ILE A 76 -17.17 2.56 -26.56
N LEU A 77 -16.17 1.67 -26.50
CA LEU A 77 -15.81 0.80 -27.62
C LEU A 77 -16.91 -0.21 -27.98
N MET A 78 -17.62 -0.73 -26.99
CA MET A 78 -18.67 -1.75 -27.20
C MET A 78 -20.03 -1.15 -27.55
N THR A 79 -20.31 0.10 -27.19
CA THR A 79 -21.60 0.75 -27.50
C THR A 79 -21.63 1.47 -28.84
N THR A 80 -20.49 1.59 -29.53
CA THR A 80 -20.44 2.19 -30.87
C THR A 80 -21.00 1.19 -31.90
N ALA A 81 -22.15 1.49 -32.48
CA ALA A 81 -22.75 0.67 -33.53
C ALA A 81 -21.88 0.67 -34.81
N ASN A 82 -21.83 -0.46 -35.52
CA ASN A 82 -21.10 -0.53 -36.79
C ASN A 82 -21.73 0.40 -37.83
N GLY A 83 -20.90 1.21 -38.50
CA GLY A 83 -21.34 2.12 -39.54
C GLY A 83 -21.79 3.49 -39.04
N GLU A 84 -22.06 3.63 -37.74
CA GLU A 84 -22.11 4.93 -37.07
C GLU A 84 -20.68 5.28 -36.68
N GLY A 85 -20.12 6.31 -37.33
CA GLY A 85 -18.82 6.84 -36.92
C GLY A 85 -18.86 7.24 -35.45
N ARG A 86 -17.75 7.05 -34.72
CA ARG A 86 -17.66 7.54 -33.33
C ARG A 86 -17.80 9.05 -33.32
N SER A 87 -18.45 9.58 -32.29
CA SER A 87 -18.47 11.03 -32.10
C SER A 87 -17.04 11.52 -31.83
N ALA A 88 -16.72 12.74 -32.24
CA ALA A 88 -15.42 13.35 -31.93
C ALA A 88 -15.17 13.44 -30.41
N GLY A 89 -16.24 13.49 -29.60
CA GLY A 89 -16.17 13.43 -28.15
C GLY A 89 -15.69 12.07 -27.65
N ASP A 90 -16.27 10.99 -28.18
CA ASP A 90 -15.91 9.62 -27.83
C ASP A 90 -14.48 9.28 -28.26
N GLU A 91 -14.05 9.71 -29.45
CA GLU A 91 -12.67 9.52 -29.91
C GLU A 91 -11.66 10.20 -28.98
N ARG A 92 -11.92 11.46 -28.61
CA ARG A 92 -11.07 12.19 -27.66
C ARG A 92 -11.08 11.49 -26.29
N ARG A 93 -12.23 11.00 -25.86
CA ARG A 93 -12.37 10.33 -24.56
C ARG A 93 -11.62 9.01 -24.54
N LEU A 94 -11.73 8.20 -25.59
CA LEU A 94 -11.00 6.94 -25.74
C LEU A 94 -9.49 7.17 -25.77
N ALA A 95 -9.00 8.16 -26.52
CA ALA A 95 -7.58 8.54 -26.50
C ALA A 95 -7.10 8.92 -25.09
N ALA A 96 -7.87 9.76 -24.38
CA ALA A 96 -7.52 10.16 -23.02
C ALA A 96 -7.51 8.98 -22.03
N LEU A 97 -8.46 8.05 -22.17
CA LEU A 97 -8.53 6.85 -21.33
C LEU A 97 -7.38 5.89 -21.64
N ALA A 98 -7.03 5.69 -22.92
CA ALA A 98 -5.89 4.88 -23.32
C ALA A 98 -4.58 5.45 -22.75
N THR A 99 -4.32 6.76 -22.90
CA THR A 99 -3.17 7.41 -22.28
C THR A 99 -3.18 7.28 -20.76
N LYS A 100 -4.35 7.44 -20.12
CA LYS A 100 -4.46 7.29 -18.66
C LYS A 100 -4.08 5.87 -18.22
N ILE A 101 -4.52 4.84 -18.94
CA ILE A 101 -4.18 3.45 -18.64
C ILE A 101 -2.68 3.23 -18.84
N GLU A 102 -2.10 3.71 -19.94
CA GLU A 102 -0.66 3.62 -20.21
C GLU A 102 0.18 4.26 -19.09
N LEU A 103 -0.22 5.43 -18.58
CA LEU A 103 0.47 6.12 -17.49
C LEU A 103 0.30 5.43 -16.13
N LEU A 104 -0.80 4.70 -15.92
CA LEU A 104 -1.04 3.99 -14.67
C LEU A 104 -0.31 2.65 -14.61
N LEU A 105 -0.01 2.03 -15.75
CA LEU A 105 0.59 0.70 -15.80
C LEU A 105 2.11 0.79 -16.03
N ASN A 106 2.82 -0.25 -15.57
CA ASN A 106 4.25 -0.37 -15.84
C ASN A 106 4.48 -0.97 -17.24
N PRO A 107 5.09 -0.25 -18.21
CA PRO A 107 5.28 -0.75 -19.57
C PRO A 107 6.23 -1.95 -19.67
N ASP A 108 7.11 -2.15 -18.68
CA ASP A 108 8.07 -3.26 -18.67
C ASP A 108 7.41 -4.61 -18.30
N GLU A 109 6.17 -4.60 -17.82
CA GLU A 109 5.45 -5.82 -17.47
C GLU A 109 4.78 -6.46 -18.71
N PRO A 110 4.99 -7.77 -18.97
CA PRO A 110 4.43 -8.45 -20.14
C PRO A 110 2.90 -8.35 -20.24
N ASP A 111 2.21 -8.38 -19.10
CA ASP A 111 0.76 -8.27 -19.05
C ASP A 111 0.26 -6.86 -19.39
N THR A 112 1.02 -5.81 -19.05
CA THR A 112 0.73 -4.45 -19.48
C THR A 112 0.84 -4.33 -20.99
N ALA A 113 1.95 -4.80 -21.56
CA ALA A 113 2.16 -4.76 -23.01
C ALA A 113 1.06 -5.55 -23.76
N ALA A 114 0.67 -6.70 -23.23
CA ALA A 114 -0.42 -7.51 -23.79
C ALA A 114 -1.78 -6.79 -23.70
N LEU A 115 -2.05 -6.11 -22.58
CA LEU A 115 -3.31 -5.37 -22.38
C LEU A 115 -3.42 -4.19 -23.33
N LEU A 116 -2.38 -3.37 -23.44
CA LEU A 116 -2.35 -2.20 -24.34
C LEU A 116 -2.52 -2.64 -25.80
N LYS A 117 -1.87 -3.75 -26.19
CA LYS A 117 -2.07 -4.34 -27.51
C LYS A 117 -3.51 -4.80 -27.73
N ALA A 118 -4.12 -5.47 -26.75
CA ALA A 118 -5.51 -5.92 -26.87
C ALA A 118 -6.49 -4.75 -26.99
N MET A 119 -6.25 -3.64 -26.28
CA MET A 119 -7.03 -2.41 -26.43
C MET A 119 -6.94 -1.84 -27.85
N GLU A 120 -5.73 -1.79 -28.41
CA GLU A 120 -5.50 -1.34 -29.78
C GLU A 120 -6.18 -2.26 -30.82
N ASP A 121 -6.12 -3.59 -30.61
CA ASP A 121 -6.76 -4.57 -31.48
C ASP A 121 -8.30 -4.39 -31.49
N ILE A 122 -8.92 -4.06 -30.36
CA ILE A 122 -10.35 -3.71 -30.30
C ILE A 122 -10.62 -2.42 -31.08
N TRP A 123 -9.80 -1.39 -30.86
CA TRP A 123 -9.95 -0.08 -31.51
C TRP A 123 -9.91 -0.20 -33.04
N ARG A 124 -9.00 -1.05 -33.56
CA ARG A 124 -8.79 -1.33 -34.99
C ARG A 124 -9.71 -2.40 -35.57
N SER A 125 -10.60 -3.00 -34.78
CA SER A 125 -11.45 -4.09 -35.25
C SER A 125 -12.41 -3.62 -36.35
N PRO A 126 -12.42 -4.28 -37.53
CA PRO A 126 -13.19 -3.83 -38.68
C PRO A 126 -14.69 -4.15 -38.57
N ASP A 127 -15.05 -5.14 -37.75
CA ASP A 127 -16.41 -5.65 -37.62
C ASP A 127 -16.71 -6.06 -36.15
N GLU A 128 -17.99 -6.28 -35.84
CA GLU A 128 -18.46 -6.64 -34.50
C GLU A 128 -17.86 -7.93 -33.96
N LYS A 129 -17.72 -8.95 -34.83
CA LYS A 129 -17.24 -10.27 -34.44
C LYS A 129 -15.76 -10.20 -34.06
N SER A 130 -14.97 -9.47 -34.84
CA SER A 130 -13.57 -9.16 -34.53
C SER A 130 -13.47 -8.36 -33.23
N ARG A 131 -14.33 -7.35 -33.05
CA ARG A 131 -14.39 -6.51 -31.84
C ARG A 131 -14.70 -7.35 -30.59
N ALA A 132 -15.71 -8.21 -30.65
CA ALA A 132 -16.11 -9.08 -29.54
C ALA A 132 -15.03 -10.14 -29.21
N SER A 133 -14.34 -10.67 -30.22
CA SER A 133 -13.22 -11.59 -29.98
C SER A 133 -12.05 -10.90 -29.27
N ASN A 134 -11.71 -9.68 -29.68
CA ASN A 134 -10.63 -8.92 -29.07
C ASN A 134 -11.02 -8.38 -27.68
N ASP A 135 -12.29 -8.06 -27.48
CA ASP A 135 -12.86 -7.74 -26.17
C ASP A 135 -12.60 -8.87 -25.16
N GLN A 136 -13.00 -10.09 -25.51
CA GLN A 136 -12.81 -11.24 -24.63
C GLN A 136 -11.33 -11.44 -24.26
N LYS A 137 -10.41 -11.22 -25.21
CA LYS A 137 -8.96 -11.28 -24.93
C LYS A 137 -8.53 -10.17 -23.96
N MET A 138 -8.96 -8.93 -24.18
CA MET A 138 -8.65 -7.80 -23.31
C MET A 138 -9.12 -8.07 -21.87
N VAL A 139 -10.36 -8.54 -21.69
CA VAL A 139 -10.91 -8.85 -20.36
C VAL A 139 -10.11 -9.94 -19.67
N VAL A 140 -9.69 -10.99 -20.37
CA VAL A 140 -8.86 -12.06 -19.79
C VAL A 140 -7.50 -11.52 -19.33
N ILE A 141 -6.84 -10.69 -20.14
CA ILE A 141 -5.54 -10.11 -19.79
C ILE A 141 -5.68 -9.14 -18.62
N ALA A 142 -6.69 -8.24 -18.65
CA ALA A 142 -6.97 -7.32 -17.57
C ALA A 142 -7.22 -8.06 -16.25
N ARG A 143 -8.02 -9.13 -16.27
CA ARG A 143 -8.25 -9.96 -15.07
C ARG A 143 -6.97 -10.60 -14.55
N ARG A 144 -6.08 -11.06 -15.43
CA ARG A 144 -4.80 -11.66 -15.02
C ARG A 144 -3.90 -10.62 -14.34
N LEU A 145 -3.74 -9.44 -14.95
CA LEU A 145 -2.96 -8.32 -14.42
C LEU A 145 -3.50 -7.87 -13.05
N LEU A 146 -4.81 -7.61 -12.96
CA LEU A 146 -5.42 -7.18 -11.70
C LEU A 146 -5.33 -8.27 -10.62
N LYS A 147 -5.40 -9.55 -11.01
CA LYS A 147 -5.25 -10.66 -10.07
C LYS A 147 -3.82 -10.78 -9.55
N SER A 148 -2.80 -10.60 -10.37
CA SER A 148 -1.41 -10.62 -9.89
C SER A 148 -1.14 -9.49 -8.89
N GLU A 149 -1.69 -8.31 -9.16
CA GLU A 149 -1.59 -7.16 -8.26
C GLU A 149 -2.32 -7.37 -6.94
N TRP A 150 -3.51 -7.98 -7.00
CA TRP A 150 -4.22 -8.40 -5.80
C TRP A 150 -3.43 -9.43 -4.97
N VAL A 151 -2.75 -10.38 -5.61
CA VAL A 151 -1.92 -11.35 -4.90
C VAL A 151 -0.72 -10.66 -4.23
N ARG A 152 -0.03 -9.77 -4.94
CA ARG A 152 1.06 -8.95 -4.37
C ARG A 152 0.59 -8.15 -3.14
N LEU A 153 -0.59 -7.53 -3.23
CA LEU A 153 -1.20 -6.79 -2.11
C LEU A 153 -1.41 -7.67 -0.86
N LYS A 154 -1.95 -8.88 -1.05
CA LYS A 154 -2.17 -9.82 0.05
C LYS A 154 -0.86 -10.28 0.70
N ASP A 155 0.14 -10.58 -0.13
CA ASP A 155 1.46 -11.00 0.35
C ASP A 155 2.13 -9.88 1.19
N GLU A 156 2.00 -8.62 0.77
CA GLU A 156 2.51 -7.43 1.50
C GLU A 156 1.80 -7.22 2.85
N LEU A 157 0.50 -7.54 2.92
CA LEU A 157 -0.30 -7.46 4.14
C LEU A 157 -0.09 -8.66 5.07
N GLY A 158 0.53 -9.73 4.60
CA GLY A 158 0.72 -10.98 5.36
C GLY A 158 -0.58 -11.76 5.59
N SER A 159 -1.50 -11.71 4.61
CA SER A 159 -2.85 -12.30 4.67
C SER A 159 -3.09 -13.38 3.61
#